data_AF-A0A0P0ZAS1-F1
#
_entry.id   AF-A0A0P0ZAS1-F1
#
_cell.length_a   1.000
_cell.length_b   1.000
_cell.length_c   1.000
_cell.angle_alpha   90.00
_cell.angle_beta   90.00
_cell.angle_gamma   90.00
#
_symmetry.space_group_name_H-M   'P 1'
#
loop_
_entity.id
_entity.type
_entity.pdbx_description
1 polymer ?
#
loop_
_entity_poly.entity_id
_entity_poly.type
_entity_poly.pdbx_seq_one_letter_code
_entity_poly.pdbx_strand_id
1 'polypeptide(L)'
;MRTALFAAATTLALSMPALADDIAANQGHAVSLGGVNGSVYYTETAGEFEVVATLSAEDSQRPIRTRANLRDGQSMTVEVPGQANSEAEFVTIKRSGDTLSIAKKPDLRASLIAE
;
A
#
# COMPACT_ATOMS: atom_id res chain seq x y z
N MET A 1 44.58 -32.30 -22.08
CA MET A 1 43.11 -32.37 -22.05
C MET A 1 42.63 -32.20 -20.62
N ARG A 2 42.10 -31.01 -20.26
CA ARG A 2 41.42 -30.77 -18.97
C ARG A 2 40.35 -29.71 -19.19
N THR A 3 39.17 -30.13 -19.65
CA THR A 3 37.98 -29.26 -19.77
C THR A 3 37.20 -29.33 -18.46
N ALA A 4 37.18 -28.23 -17.72
CA ALA A 4 36.29 -28.06 -16.57
C ALA A 4 34.95 -27.49 -17.07
N LEU A 5 33.86 -28.23 -16.92
CA LEU A 5 32.51 -27.73 -17.16
C LEU A 5 32.03 -26.97 -15.93
N PHE A 6 31.77 -25.68 -16.06
CA PHE A 6 31.04 -24.89 -15.08
C PHE A 6 29.54 -25.11 -15.28
N ALA A 7 28.87 -25.71 -14.29
CA ALA A 7 27.42 -25.81 -14.25
C ALA A 7 26.83 -24.49 -13.74
N ALA A 8 26.10 -23.77 -14.60
CA ALA A 8 25.34 -22.59 -14.21
C ALA A 8 24.01 -23.02 -13.58
N ALA A 9 23.83 -22.78 -12.28
CA ALA A 9 22.58 -23.00 -11.59
C ALA A 9 21.67 -21.77 -11.77
N THR A 10 20.66 -21.88 -12.64
CA THR A 10 19.65 -20.83 -12.84
C THR A 10 18.61 -20.91 -11.73
N THR A 11 18.70 -20.05 -10.72
CA THR A 11 17.63 -19.90 -9.71
C THR A 11 16.42 -19.22 -10.33
N LEU A 12 15.33 -19.99 -10.51
CA LEU A 12 14.02 -19.46 -10.87
C LEU A 12 13.44 -18.72 -9.67
N ALA A 13 13.43 -17.38 -9.72
CA ALA A 13 12.75 -16.56 -8.74
C ALA A 13 11.22 -16.72 -8.94
N LEU A 14 10.57 -17.52 -8.10
CA LEU A 14 9.12 -17.59 -8.02
C LEU A 14 8.62 -16.28 -7.41
N SER A 15 8.19 -15.34 -8.24
CA SER A 15 7.47 -14.14 -7.80
C SER A 15 6.08 -14.57 -7.33
N MET A 16 5.94 -14.80 -6.02
CA MET A 16 4.63 -14.96 -5.40
C MET A 16 3.86 -13.64 -5.55
N PRO A 17 2.60 -13.66 -6.05
CA PRO A 17 1.77 -12.48 -6.05
C PRO A 17 1.57 -12.06 -4.58
N ALA A 18 1.92 -10.81 -4.27
CA ALA A 18 1.53 -10.23 -3.00
C ALA A 18 0.01 -10.11 -3.02
N LEU A 19 -0.67 -10.81 -2.12
CA LEU A 19 -2.12 -10.71 -1.95
C LEU A 19 -2.43 -9.30 -1.42
N ALA A 20 -2.59 -8.36 -2.34
CA ALA A 20 -3.17 -7.06 -2.07
C ALA A 20 -4.66 -7.19 -2.35
N ASP A 21 -5.48 -6.56 -1.51
CA ASP A 21 -6.92 -6.52 -1.74
C ASP A 21 -7.22 -5.38 -2.72
N ASP A 22 -7.97 -5.71 -3.78
CA ASP A 22 -8.32 -4.75 -4.83
C ASP A 22 -9.60 -4.00 -4.43
N ILE A 23 -9.58 -2.67 -4.56
CA ILE A 23 -10.76 -1.84 -4.29
C ILE A 23 -11.50 -1.55 -5.59
N ALA A 24 -12.79 -1.82 -5.62
CA ALA A 24 -13.68 -1.32 -6.68
C ALA A 24 -14.03 0.16 -6.46
N ALA A 25 -14.20 0.93 -7.54
CA ALA A 25 -14.52 2.36 -7.45
C ALA A 25 -15.78 2.60 -6.60
N ASN A 26 -15.72 3.62 -5.74
CA ASN A 26 -16.79 3.98 -4.78
C ASN A 26 -17.16 2.90 -3.75
N GLN A 27 -16.41 1.80 -3.66
CA GLN A 27 -16.57 0.83 -2.59
C GLN A 27 -15.55 1.09 -1.49
N GLY A 28 -16.03 1.27 -0.27
CA GLY A 28 -15.18 1.43 0.89
C GLY A 28 -14.55 0.10 1.29
N HIS A 29 -13.24 0.11 1.48
CA HIS A 29 -12.48 -0.98 2.08
C HIS A 29 -12.16 -0.64 3.53
N ALA A 30 -12.48 -1.53 4.47
CA ALA A 30 -12.23 -1.31 5.89
C ALA A 30 -10.74 -1.53 6.22
N VAL A 31 -10.17 -0.67 7.05
CA VAL A 31 -8.77 -0.78 7.51
C VAL A 31 -8.71 -0.65 9.03
N SER A 32 -7.74 -1.35 9.63
CA SER A 32 -7.45 -1.29 11.06
C SER A 32 -5.93 -1.24 11.26
N LEU A 33 -5.50 -0.22 12.02
CA LEU A 33 -4.13 0.17 12.33
C LEU A 33 -4.02 0.40 13.85
N GLY A 34 -3.77 -0.66 14.62
CA GLY A 34 -3.43 -0.54 16.05
C GLY A 34 -4.44 0.21 16.92
N GLY A 35 -5.74 -0.08 16.79
CA GLY A 35 -6.81 0.62 17.52
C GLY A 35 -7.31 1.90 16.84
N VAL A 36 -6.77 2.22 15.66
CA VAL A 36 -7.34 3.19 14.73
C VAL A 36 -8.04 2.44 13.61
N ASN A 37 -9.35 2.59 13.51
CA ASN A 37 -10.17 1.95 12.50
C ASN A 37 -10.62 2.97 11.46
N GLY A 38 -10.92 2.51 10.26
CA GLY A 38 -11.39 3.41 9.23
C GLY A 38 -11.73 2.73 7.92
N SER A 39 -11.86 3.56 6.90
CA SER A 39 -12.15 3.12 5.55
C SER A 39 -11.33 3.89 4.53
N VAL A 40 -11.02 3.19 3.45
CA VAL A 40 -10.41 3.76 2.25
C VAL A 40 -11.37 3.55 1.09
N TYR A 41 -11.59 4.57 0.30
CA TYR A 41 -12.28 4.46 -0.98
C TYR A 41 -11.59 5.36 -2.00
N TYR A 42 -11.98 5.24 -3.25
CA TYR A 42 -11.60 6.19 -4.27
C TYR A 42 -12.76 6.54 -5.17
N THR A 43 -12.68 7.74 -5.71
CA THR A 43 -13.49 8.22 -6.82
C THR A 43 -12.57 8.44 -8.01
N GLU A 44 -13.01 8.04 -9.19
CA GLU A 44 -12.34 8.39 -10.43
C GLU A 44 -13.04 9.60 -11.05
N THR A 45 -12.31 10.66 -11.35
CA THR A 45 -12.83 11.83 -12.09
C THR A 45 -11.80 12.27 -13.10
N ALA A 46 -12.18 12.25 -14.38
CA ALA A 46 -11.30 12.63 -15.50
C ALA A 46 -9.95 11.88 -15.53
N GLY A 47 -9.93 10.59 -15.15
CA GLY A 47 -8.72 9.76 -15.11
C GLY A 47 -7.81 9.98 -13.89
N GLU A 48 -8.17 10.89 -13.00
CA GLU A 48 -7.53 11.05 -11.70
C GLU A 48 -8.23 10.18 -10.65
N PHE A 49 -7.44 9.44 -9.88
CA PHE A 49 -7.94 8.61 -8.79
C PHE A 49 -7.77 9.42 -7.50
N GLU A 50 -8.84 10.06 -7.05
CA GLU A 50 -8.88 10.70 -5.73
C GLU A 50 -9.11 9.60 -4.69
N VAL A 51 -8.04 9.26 -3.98
CA VAL A 51 -8.06 8.32 -2.86
C VAL A 51 -8.42 9.08 -1.59
N VAL A 52 -9.39 8.57 -0.85
CA VAL A 52 -9.83 9.11 0.42
C VAL A 52 -9.68 8.05 1.50
N ALA A 53 -8.90 8.35 2.53
CA ALA A 53 -8.81 7.53 3.74
C ALA A 53 -9.37 8.29 4.93
N THR A 54 -10.34 7.70 5.62
CA THR A 54 -10.94 8.25 6.84
C THR A 54 -10.64 7.32 8.00
N LEU A 55 -9.93 7.82 9.00
CA LEU A 55 -9.47 7.06 10.16
C LEU A 55 -9.98 7.70 11.45
N SER A 56 -10.34 6.87 12.43
CA SER A 56 -10.68 7.32 13.77
C SER A 56 -10.12 6.34 14.80
N ALA A 57 -9.50 6.86 15.85
CA ALA A 57 -9.30 6.07 17.06
C ALA A 57 -10.68 5.69 17.64
N GLU A 58 -10.77 4.51 18.26
CA GLU A 58 -12.03 3.97 18.79
C GLU A 58 -12.77 4.93 19.74
N ASP A 59 -12.01 5.67 20.57
CA ASP A 59 -12.56 6.64 21.53
C ASP A 59 -12.67 8.07 20.99
N SER A 60 -12.31 8.31 19.72
CA SER A 60 -12.34 9.64 19.12
C SER A 60 -13.68 9.94 18.46
N GLN A 61 -14.24 11.11 18.76
CA GLN A 61 -15.43 11.66 18.08
C GLN A 61 -15.06 12.50 16.83
N ARG A 62 -13.78 12.60 16.51
CA ARG A 62 -13.28 13.41 15.38
C ARG A 62 -12.37 12.56 14.48
N PRO A 63 -12.92 12.00 13.38
CA PRO A 63 -12.11 11.28 12.42
C PRO A 63 -11.18 12.22 11.65
N ILE A 64 -10.02 11.70 11.25
CA ILE A 64 -9.09 12.36 10.35
C ILE A 64 -9.35 11.83 8.95
N ARG A 65 -9.54 12.74 7.99
CA ARG A 65 -9.67 12.42 6.57
C ARG A 65 -8.48 12.95 5.80
N THR A 66 -7.81 12.06 5.09
CA THR A 66 -6.72 12.38 4.16
C THR A 66 -7.16 12.12 2.73
N ARG A 67 -6.64 12.91 1.80
CA ARG A 67 -6.98 12.84 0.37
C ARG A 67 -5.74 13.02 -0.46
N ALA A 68 -5.62 12.22 -1.53
CA ALA A 68 -4.55 12.35 -2.50
C ALA A 68 -5.02 11.91 -3.88
N ASN A 69 -4.57 12.61 -4.92
CA ASN A 69 -4.76 12.18 -6.30
C ASN A 69 -3.57 11.31 -6.70
N LEU A 70 -3.82 10.05 -7.05
CA LEU A 70 -2.78 9.12 -7.48
C LEU A 70 -2.75 9.01 -9.01
N ARG A 71 -1.58 9.32 -9.59
CA ARG A 71 -1.24 8.92 -10.96
C ARG A 71 -0.87 7.44 -10.98
N ASP A 72 -0.85 6.86 -12.18
CA ASP A 72 -0.43 5.47 -12.34
C ASP A 72 0.98 5.23 -11.75
N GLY A 73 1.13 4.12 -11.04
CA GLY A 73 2.34 3.72 -10.32
C GLY A 73 2.58 4.44 -8.99
N GLN A 74 1.83 5.50 -8.66
CA GLN A 74 1.98 6.21 -7.39
C GLN A 74 1.28 5.49 -6.24
N SER A 75 1.75 5.78 -5.03
CA SER A 75 1.18 5.26 -3.79
C SER A 75 1.01 6.36 -2.73
N MET A 76 0.07 6.13 -1.83
CA MET A 76 -0.13 6.88 -0.60
C MET A 76 0.04 5.92 0.57
N THR A 77 0.77 6.34 1.60
CA THR A 77 0.88 5.59 2.85
C THR A 77 0.25 6.42 3.97
N VAL A 78 -0.57 5.77 4.79
CA VAL A 78 -1.09 6.35 6.03
C VAL A 78 -0.59 5.50 7.18
N GLU A 79 -0.01 6.14 8.19
CA GLU A 79 0.61 5.48 9.33
C GLU A 79 0.07 6.02 10.65
N VAL A 80 -0.01 5.12 11.63
CA VAL A 80 -0.25 5.41 13.03
C VAL A 80 1.04 5.06 13.76
N PRO A 81 1.73 6.04 14.37
CA PRO A 81 2.94 5.77 15.12
C PRO A 81 2.69 4.73 16.22
N GLY A 82 3.64 3.82 16.39
CA GLY A 82 3.65 2.92 17.53
C GLY A 82 3.91 3.68 18.84
N GLN A 83 3.65 3.02 19.97
CA GLN A 83 4.12 3.49 21.26
C GLN A 83 5.66 3.49 21.31
N ALA A 84 6.23 4.05 22.37
CA ALA A 84 7.68 4.03 22.58
C ALA A 84 8.22 2.59 22.48
N ASN A 85 9.12 2.36 21.51
CA ASN A 85 9.72 1.07 21.17
C ASN A 85 8.80 0.05 20.47
N SER A 86 7.67 0.48 19.90
CA SER A 86 6.84 -0.32 18.99
C SER A 86 6.94 0.18 17.56
N GLU A 87 6.80 -0.72 16.58
CA GLU A 87 6.71 -0.35 15.16
C GLU A 87 5.42 0.45 14.88
N ALA A 88 5.48 1.32 13.88
CA ALA A 88 4.30 2.00 13.37
C ALA A 88 3.42 1.00 12.59
N GLU A 89 2.11 1.15 12.71
CA GLU A 89 1.16 0.44 11.87
C GLU A 89 0.77 1.33 10.70
N PHE A 90 0.81 0.80 9.49
CA PHE A 90 0.51 1.59 8.30
C PHE A 90 -0.25 0.78 7.26
N VAL A 91 -0.88 1.52 6.35
CA VAL A 91 -1.49 0.99 5.14
C VAL A 91 -0.94 1.75 3.95
N THR A 92 -0.53 1.01 2.92
CA THR A 92 -0.10 1.55 1.64
C THR A 92 -1.19 1.28 0.62
N ILE A 93 -1.62 2.34 -0.07
CA ILE A 93 -2.58 2.30 -1.17
C ILE A 93 -1.83 2.66 -2.43
N LYS A 94 -1.89 1.79 -3.44
CA LYS A 94 -1.15 1.97 -4.69
C LYS A 94 -2.08 1.87 -5.88
N ARG A 95 -1.89 2.77 -6.84
CA ARG A 95 -2.53 2.70 -8.15
C ARG A 95 -1.68 1.88 -9.12
N SER A 96 -2.34 0.97 -9.84
CA SER A 96 -1.76 0.18 -10.93
C SER A 96 -2.75 0.15 -12.10
N GLY A 97 -2.56 1.03 -13.07
CA GLY A 97 -3.53 1.29 -14.13
C GLY A 97 -4.84 1.79 -13.55
N ASP A 98 -5.88 0.96 -13.68
CA ASP A 98 -7.25 1.26 -13.27
C ASP A 98 -7.65 0.57 -11.96
N THR A 99 -6.69 -0.07 -11.26
CA THR A 99 -6.93 -0.71 -9.97
C THR A 99 -6.20 0.00 -8.84
N LEU A 100 -6.81 -0.05 -7.65
CA LEU A 100 -6.14 0.29 -6.40
C LEU A 100 -5.95 -0.97 -5.57
N SER A 101 -4.73 -1.15 -5.10
CA SER A 101 -4.34 -2.25 -4.22
C SER A 101 -4.02 -1.73 -2.82
N ILE A 102 -4.51 -2.40 -1.78
CA ILE A 102 -4.18 -2.10 -0.38
C ILE A 102 -3.20 -3.13 0.16
N ALA A 103 -2.17 -2.67 0.88
CA ALA A 103 -1.24 -3.56 1.58
C ALA A 103 -0.79 -3.00 2.93
N LYS A 104 -0.61 -3.89 3.92
CA LYS A 104 0.02 -3.59 5.22
C LYS A 104 1.55 -3.73 5.18
N LYS A 105 2.17 -3.30 4.08
CA LYS A 105 3.65 -3.24 3.92
C LYS A 105 4.06 -1.90 3.29
N PRO A 106 5.26 -1.38 3.57
CA PRO A 106 5.72 -0.13 2.97
C PRO A 106 5.93 -0.34 1.46
N ASP A 107 5.69 0.68 0.63
CA ASP A 107 6.17 0.64 -0.76
C ASP A 107 7.68 0.88 -0.78
N LEU A 108 8.44 -0.20 -0.65
CA LEU A 108 9.91 -0.18 -0.68
C LEU A 108 10.48 0.35 -2.01
N ARG A 109 9.69 0.40 -3.09
CA ARG A 109 10.14 1.01 -4.35
C ARG A 109 10.11 2.52 -4.25
N ALA A 110 9.12 3.11 -3.60
CA ALA A 110 9.03 4.55 -3.41
C ALA A 110 10.22 5.10 -2.61
N SER A 111 10.76 4.32 -1.67
CA SER A 111 11.95 4.70 -0.89
C SER A 111 13.27 4.63 -1.67
N LEU A 112 13.33 3.87 -2.78
CA LEU A 112 14.55 3.73 -3.59
C LEU A 112 14.74 4.84 -4.64
N ILE A 113 13.72 5.67 -4.86
CA ILE A 113 13.72 6.78 -5.85
C ILE A 113 13.83 8.15 -5.18
N ALA A 114 13.87 8.21 -3.84
CA ALA A 114 13.90 9.45 -3.06
C ALA A 114 15.33 9.91 -2.70
N GLU A 115 16.38 9.33 -3.31
CA GLU A 115 17.79 9.66 -3.10
C GLU A 115 18.37 10.47 -4.28
#